data_AF-A0A1M3NJH6-F1
#
_entry.id   AF-A0A1M3NJH6-F1
#
_cell.length_a   1.000
_cell.length_b   1.000
_cell.length_c   1.000
_cell.angle_alpha   90.00
_cell.angle_beta   90.00
_cell.angle_gamma   90.00
#
_symmetry.space_group_name_H-M   'P 1'
#
loop_
_entity.id
_entity.type
_entity.pdbx_description
1 polymer ?
#
loop_
_entity_poly.entity_id
_entity_poly.type
_entity_poly.pdbx_seq_one_letter_code
_entity_poly.pdbx_strand_id
1 'polypeptide(L)'
;MGTELAARGVATPEPGWSAHALESAPDVVRAIHLDHVRAGSLVFRTNTFRTQPRLFPDRWRGLVALAVRIAREASREAEPPVRRVAGSIAPVFDCYRPDLSPPRDEARAAHAALAGALAAEGADLLVCETFPHRGEACIAVEEAAKTGLETWAAFTAGPDGVLMSPEAMERAARDAVSAGARAVLVCCTDARLTLPYVDRLERVGVPFGAYANAGDLEGGLGWGAPGAADRYVALAEQWRKTGATILGGCCGTSPEHIAALARGCRGPEDASGA
;
A
#
# COMPACT_ATOMS: atom_id res chain seq x y z
N MET A 1 -7.97 3.74 -0.07
CA MET A 1 -9.07 3.18 0.77
C MET A 1 -9.57 4.18 1.79
N GLY A 2 -8.80 4.56 2.83
CA GLY A 2 -9.28 5.48 3.88
C GLY A 2 -9.87 6.80 3.37
N THR A 3 -9.16 7.51 2.48
CA THR A 3 -9.67 8.77 1.88
C THR A 3 -10.91 8.57 1.02
N GLU A 4 -10.99 7.47 0.27
CA GLU A 4 -12.18 7.11 -0.53
C GLU A 4 -13.39 6.75 0.33
N LEU A 5 -13.17 6.13 1.50
CA LEU A 5 -14.25 5.86 2.45
C LEU A 5 -14.84 7.17 2.98
N ALA A 6 -13.98 8.10 3.43
CA ALA A 6 -14.40 9.43 3.88
C ALA A 6 -15.12 10.20 2.75
N ALA A 7 -14.59 10.13 1.52
CA ALA A 7 -15.20 10.71 0.33
C ALA A 7 -16.62 10.23 0.05
N ARG A 8 -16.89 8.95 0.36
CA ARG A 8 -18.19 8.29 0.16
C ARG A 8 -19.09 8.37 1.41
N GLY A 9 -18.73 9.20 2.39
CA GLY A 9 -19.51 9.42 3.60
C GLY A 9 -19.42 8.31 4.64
N VAL A 10 -18.45 7.39 4.53
CA VAL A 10 -18.21 6.35 5.54
C VAL A 10 -17.30 6.90 6.64
N ALA A 11 -17.72 6.74 7.89
CA ALA A 11 -16.92 7.15 9.03
C ALA A 11 -15.60 6.38 9.10
N THR A 12 -14.50 7.07 9.40
CA THR A 12 -13.14 6.51 9.49
C THR A 12 -12.55 6.73 10.88
N PRO A 13 -13.12 6.14 11.95
CA PRO A 13 -12.65 6.37 13.30
C PRO A 13 -11.23 5.82 13.52
N GLU A 14 -10.36 6.63 14.10
CA GLU A 14 -9.02 6.19 14.48
C GLU A 14 -9.05 5.36 15.79
N PRO A 15 -8.12 4.41 15.98
CA PRO A 15 -7.13 3.94 15.01
C PRO A 15 -7.68 2.84 14.07
N GLY A 16 -8.92 2.40 14.28
CA GLY A 16 -9.49 1.17 13.71
C GLY A 16 -10.31 1.31 12.42
N TRP A 17 -10.10 2.38 11.64
CA TRP A 17 -10.99 2.76 10.54
C TRP A 17 -11.21 1.67 9.49
N SER A 18 -10.18 0.88 9.17
CA SER A 18 -10.28 -0.18 8.15
C SER A 18 -11.24 -1.29 8.59
N ALA A 19 -11.11 -1.77 9.83
CA ALA A 19 -12.00 -2.76 10.42
C ALA A 19 -13.43 -2.22 10.54
N HIS A 20 -13.58 -0.98 11.01
CA HIS A 20 -14.89 -0.35 11.11
C HIS A 20 -15.62 -0.34 9.76
N ALA A 21 -14.94 0.04 8.68
CA ALA A 21 -15.53 0.07 7.34
C ALA A 21 -15.94 -1.30 6.81
N LEU A 22 -15.22 -2.38 7.19
CA LEU A 22 -15.63 -3.75 6.84
C LEU A 22 -16.96 -4.14 7.49
N GLU A 23 -17.24 -3.63 8.68
CA GLU A 23 -18.46 -3.95 9.43
C GLU A 23 -19.62 -3.04 9.07
N SER A 24 -19.36 -1.74 8.95
CA SER A 24 -20.41 -0.73 8.75
C SER A 24 -20.76 -0.50 7.30
N ALA A 25 -19.83 -0.73 6.36
CA ALA A 25 -20.01 -0.43 4.95
C ALA A 25 -19.24 -1.39 4.00
N PRO A 26 -19.39 -2.73 4.13
CA PRO A 26 -18.66 -3.69 3.29
C PRO A 26 -18.89 -3.50 1.78
N ASP A 27 -20.11 -3.09 1.38
CA ASP A 27 -20.43 -2.82 -0.02
C ASP A 27 -19.67 -1.61 -0.57
N VAL A 28 -19.42 -0.59 0.26
CA VAL A 28 -18.61 0.57 -0.12
C VAL A 28 -17.14 0.17 -0.26
N VAL A 29 -16.62 -0.68 0.64
CA VAL A 29 -15.26 -1.24 0.52
C VAL A 29 -15.11 -2.02 -0.80
N ARG A 30 -16.09 -2.87 -1.13
CA ARG A 30 -16.13 -3.61 -2.40
C ARG A 30 -16.15 -2.67 -3.60
N ALA A 31 -17.01 -1.66 -3.58
CA ALA A 31 -17.11 -0.67 -4.65
C ALA A 31 -15.78 0.08 -4.87
N ILE A 32 -15.09 0.48 -3.79
CA ILE A 32 -13.78 1.14 -3.90
C ILE A 32 -12.75 0.21 -4.55
N HIS A 33 -12.72 -1.08 -4.18
CA HIS A 33 -11.83 -2.04 -4.85
C HIS A 33 -12.16 -2.16 -6.34
N LEU A 34 -13.44 -2.31 -6.68
CA LEU A 34 -13.88 -2.43 -8.07
C LEU A 34 -13.51 -1.20 -8.90
N ASP A 35 -13.63 0.01 -8.34
CA ASP A 35 -13.25 1.25 -9.02
C ASP A 35 -11.74 1.32 -9.28
N HIS A 36 -10.90 0.87 -8.34
CA HIS A 36 -9.45 0.81 -8.53
C HIS A 36 -9.03 -0.23 -9.56
N VAL A 37 -9.74 -1.36 -9.59
CA VAL A 37 -9.54 -2.42 -10.58
C VAL A 37 -9.90 -1.92 -11.98
N ARG A 38 -11.07 -1.28 -12.13
CA ARG A 38 -11.51 -0.64 -13.39
C ARG A 38 -10.60 0.50 -13.84
N ALA A 39 -9.99 1.20 -12.90
CA ALA A 39 -8.97 2.21 -13.18
C ALA A 39 -7.64 1.62 -13.71
N GLY A 40 -7.48 0.29 -13.72
CA GLY A 40 -6.31 -0.38 -14.28
C GLY A 40 -5.24 -0.77 -13.26
N SER A 41 -5.58 -0.83 -11.97
CA SER A 41 -4.67 -1.41 -10.96
C SER A 41 -4.32 -2.85 -11.32
N LEU A 42 -3.04 -3.21 -11.31
CA LEU A 42 -2.59 -4.60 -11.51
C LEU A 42 -2.50 -5.40 -10.20
N VAL A 43 -2.25 -4.68 -9.11
CA VAL A 43 -2.21 -5.18 -7.73
C VAL A 43 -3.01 -4.23 -6.87
N PHE A 44 -3.87 -4.75 -6.01
CA PHE A 44 -4.59 -3.94 -5.02
C PHE A 44 -4.56 -4.61 -3.66
N ARG A 45 -4.62 -3.78 -2.61
CA ARG A 45 -4.41 -4.17 -1.23
C ARG A 45 -5.72 -4.47 -0.54
N THR A 46 -5.77 -5.48 0.32
CA THR A 46 -6.90 -5.74 1.22
C THR A 46 -7.09 -4.56 2.18
N ASN A 47 -8.32 -4.34 2.64
CA ASN A 47 -8.62 -3.33 3.66
C ASN A 47 -8.20 -3.80 5.07
N THR A 48 -6.93 -4.16 5.26
CA THR A 48 -6.40 -4.73 6.50
C THR A 48 -5.37 -3.87 7.22
N PHE A 49 -5.08 -2.67 6.70
CA PHE A 49 -4.06 -1.76 7.24
C PHE A 49 -4.18 -1.48 8.76
N ARG A 50 -5.41 -1.37 9.29
CA ARG A 50 -5.69 -1.26 10.74
C ARG A 50 -6.63 -2.37 11.25
N THR A 51 -6.65 -3.52 10.57
CA THR A 51 -7.45 -4.69 10.95
C THR A 51 -6.51 -5.73 11.55
N GLN A 52 -6.07 -5.47 12.78
CA GLN A 52 -4.98 -6.21 13.42
C GLN A 52 -5.40 -6.79 14.79
N PRO A 53 -4.77 -7.90 15.23
CA PRO A 53 -5.14 -8.59 16.46
C PRO A 53 -5.23 -7.67 17.69
N ARG A 54 -4.29 -6.74 17.85
CA ARG A 54 -4.23 -5.85 19.00
C ARG A 54 -5.45 -4.96 19.16
N LEU A 55 -6.03 -4.47 18.05
CA LEU A 55 -7.19 -3.57 18.10
C LEU A 55 -8.50 -4.35 18.26
N PHE A 56 -8.53 -5.60 17.81
CA PHE A 56 -9.75 -6.41 17.73
C PHE A 56 -9.50 -7.88 18.11
N PRO A 57 -9.04 -8.18 19.34
CA PRO A 57 -8.50 -9.49 19.72
C PRO A 57 -9.46 -10.66 19.45
N ASP A 58 -10.76 -10.44 19.66
CA ASP A 58 -11.76 -11.51 19.55
C ASP A 58 -12.32 -11.71 18.14
N ARG A 59 -12.10 -10.75 17.22
CA ARG A 59 -12.79 -10.73 15.91
C ARG A 59 -11.90 -10.42 14.70
N TRP A 60 -10.64 -10.07 14.89
CA TRP A 60 -9.73 -9.68 13.81
C TRP A 60 -9.63 -10.75 12.70
N ARG A 61 -9.66 -12.05 13.03
CA ARG A 61 -9.59 -13.12 12.02
C ARG A 61 -10.78 -13.09 11.07
N GLY A 62 -11.99 -12.93 11.61
CA GLY A 62 -13.21 -12.80 10.80
C GLY A 62 -13.19 -11.56 9.92
N LEU A 63 -12.61 -10.46 10.43
CA LEU A 63 -12.44 -9.23 9.65
C LEU A 63 -11.40 -9.38 8.55
N VAL A 64 -10.28 -10.07 8.80
CA VAL A 64 -9.27 -10.39 7.76
C VAL A 64 -9.89 -11.26 6.66
N ALA A 65 -10.63 -12.31 7.04
CA ALA A 65 -11.35 -13.16 6.09
C ALA A 65 -12.34 -12.36 5.23
N LEU A 66 -13.12 -11.48 5.86
CA LEU A 66 -14.05 -10.59 5.16
C LEU A 66 -13.33 -9.64 4.19
N ALA A 67 -12.21 -9.05 4.61
CA ALA A 67 -11.43 -8.13 3.78
C ALA A 67 -10.86 -8.82 2.54
N VAL A 68 -10.30 -10.03 2.70
CA VAL A 68 -9.76 -10.81 1.58
C VAL A 68 -10.88 -11.25 0.64
N ARG A 69 -12.02 -11.72 1.18
CA ARG A 69 -13.18 -12.08 0.38
C ARG A 69 -13.70 -10.92 -0.47
N ILE A 70 -13.93 -9.76 0.13
CA ILE A 70 -14.40 -8.55 -0.58
C ILE A 70 -13.42 -8.16 -1.70
N ALA A 71 -12.12 -8.18 -1.42
CA ALA A 71 -11.10 -7.87 -2.42
C ALA A 71 -11.14 -8.87 -3.59
N ARG A 72 -11.29 -10.16 -3.30
CA ARG A 72 -11.39 -11.23 -4.31
C ARG A 72 -12.65 -11.11 -5.17
N GLU A 73 -13.79 -10.80 -4.57
CA GLU A 73 -15.06 -10.58 -5.28
C GLU A 73 -14.93 -9.42 -6.27
N ALA A 74 -14.41 -8.26 -5.81
CA ALA A 74 -14.17 -7.11 -6.67
C ALA A 74 -13.19 -7.43 -7.83
N SER A 75 -12.18 -8.27 -7.59
CA SER A 75 -11.25 -8.75 -8.63
C SER A 75 -11.94 -9.52 -9.74
N ARG A 76 -12.92 -10.36 -9.38
CA ARG A 76 -13.62 -11.27 -10.31
C ARG A 76 -14.69 -10.56 -11.14
N GLU A 77 -15.25 -9.48 -10.62
CA GLU A 77 -16.30 -8.71 -11.29
C GLU A 77 -15.78 -7.76 -12.38
N ALA A 78 -14.47 -7.53 -12.45
CA ALA A 78 -13.89 -6.63 -13.43
C ALA A 78 -13.46 -7.33 -14.72
N GLU A 79 -13.49 -6.58 -15.82
CA GLU A 79 -13.06 -7.03 -17.14
C GLU A 79 -11.91 -6.13 -17.67
N PRO A 80 -10.73 -6.68 -17.99
CA PRO A 80 -10.29 -8.05 -17.69
C PRO A 80 -10.11 -8.23 -16.17
N PRO A 81 -10.27 -9.46 -15.64
CA PRO A 81 -10.05 -9.71 -14.23
C PRO A 81 -8.60 -9.35 -13.85
N VAL A 82 -8.46 -8.50 -12.83
CA VAL A 82 -7.15 -8.12 -12.28
C VAL A 82 -6.61 -9.24 -11.41
N ARG A 83 -5.29 -9.38 -11.44
CA ARG A 83 -4.59 -10.66 -11.28
C ARG A 83 -4.14 -10.96 -9.85
N ARG A 84 -3.98 -9.95 -8.97
CA ARG A 84 -3.35 -10.15 -7.66
C ARG A 84 -3.96 -9.31 -6.53
N VAL A 85 -4.45 -9.99 -5.50
CA VAL A 85 -4.88 -9.41 -4.22
C VAL A 85 -3.72 -9.47 -3.24
N ALA A 86 -3.29 -8.30 -2.77
CA ALA A 86 -2.21 -8.17 -1.81
C ALA A 86 -2.72 -8.01 -0.37
N GLY A 87 -2.25 -8.85 0.54
CA GLY A 87 -2.51 -8.68 1.97
C GLY A 87 -1.74 -7.48 2.52
N SER A 88 -2.44 -6.46 3.01
CA SER A 88 -1.86 -5.27 3.64
C SER A 88 -1.46 -5.56 5.09
N ILE A 89 -0.20 -5.32 5.42
CA ILE A 89 0.37 -5.43 6.77
C ILE A 89 1.02 -4.10 7.13
N ALA A 90 0.56 -3.46 8.21
CA ALA A 90 1.07 -2.17 8.69
C ALA A 90 1.85 -2.33 10.00
N PRO A 91 2.57 -1.29 10.48
CA PRO A 91 3.17 -1.29 11.80
C PRO A 91 2.14 -1.53 12.91
N VAL A 92 2.55 -2.25 13.96
CA VAL A 92 1.66 -2.70 15.05
C VAL A 92 1.01 -1.53 15.79
N PHE A 93 1.77 -0.46 16.05
CA PHE A 93 1.26 0.70 16.76
C PHE A 93 0.94 1.85 15.81
N ASP A 94 1.96 2.55 15.32
CA ASP A 94 1.79 3.77 14.55
C ASP A 94 2.73 3.83 13.34
N CYS A 95 2.24 4.38 12.24
CA CYS A 95 2.96 4.42 10.97
C CYS A 95 3.81 5.69 10.78
N TYR A 96 3.71 6.67 11.69
CA TYR A 96 4.49 7.91 11.70
C TYR A 96 5.21 8.20 13.03
N ARG A 97 5.11 7.30 14.00
CA ARG A 97 5.86 7.34 15.27
C ARG A 97 6.77 6.12 15.39
N PRO A 98 7.96 6.14 14.75
CA PRO A 98 8.89 5.01 14.78
C PRO A 98 9.34 4.64 16.21
N ASP A 99 9.33 5.61 17.13
CA ASP A 99 9.62 5.40 18.55
C ASP A 99 8.57 4.54 19.29
N LEU A 100 7.38 4.37 18.71
CA LEU A 100 6.35 3.48 19.23
C LEU A 100 6.44 2.04 18.69
N SER A 101 7.47 1.72 17.89
CA SER A 101 7.63 0.35 17.37
C SER A 101 7.74 -0.66 18.52
N PRO A 102 7.03 -1.80 18.45
CA PRO A 102 7.02 -2.78 19.53
C PRO A 102 8.41 -3.40 19.77
N PRO A 103 8.65 -3.97 20.97
CA PRO A 103 9.75 -4.90 21.19
C PRO A 103 9.72 -6.07 20.17
N ARG A 104 10.89 -6.63 19.88
CA ARG A 104 11.07 -7.61 18.78
C ARG A 104 10.12 -8.81 18.86
N ASP A 105 9.92 -9.38 20.06
CA ASP A 105 9.08 -10.58 20.22
C ASP A 105 7.59 -10.26 20.03
N GLU A 106 7.13 -9.10 20.49
CA GLU A 106 5.77 -8.62 20.25
C GLU A 106 5.54 -8.33 18.77
N ALA A 107 6.50 -7.65 18.11
CA ALA A 107 6.48 -7.40 16.67
C ALA A 107 6.34 -8.72 15.89
N ARG A 108 7.16 -9.71 16.25
CA ARG A 108 7.21 -11.01 15.58
C ARG A 108 5.89 -11.76 15.74
N ALA A 109 5.35 -11.84 16.95
CA ALA A 109 4.08 -12.51 17.20
C ALA A 109 2.92 -11.86 16.45
N ALA A 110 2.85 -10.52 16.44
CA ALA A 110 1.79 -9.78 15.77
C ALA A 110 1.84 -9.96 14.24
N HIS A 111 3.02 -9.78 13.63
CA HIS A 111 3.20 -9.91 12.19
C HIS A 111 3.04 -11.34 11.70
N ALA A 112 3.52 -12.34 12.45
CA ALA A 112 3.30 -13.75 12.12
C ALA A 112 1.81 -14.12 12.11
N ALA A 113 1.05 -13.66 13.11
CA ALA A 113 -0.38 -13.92 13.17
C ALA A 113 -1.14 -13.31 11.98
N LEU A 114 -0.88 -12.04 11.66
CA LEU A 114 -1.57 -11.35 10.57
C LEU A 114 -1.17 -11.91 9.20
N ALA A 115 0.14 -12.12 8.96
CA ALA A 115 0.63 -12.71 7.72
C ALA A 115 0.05 -14.11 7.47
N GLY A 116 0.06 -14.97 8.51
CA GLY A 116 -0.51 -16.31 8.42
C GLY A 116 -2.01 -16.30 8.10
N ALA A 117 -2.77 -15.38 8.71
CA ALA A 117 -4.20 -15.24 8.41
C ALA A 117 -4.45 -14.76 6.97
N LEU A 118 -3.74 -13.73 6.51
CA LEU A 118 -3.85 -13.23 5.14
C LEU A 118 -3.50 -14.30 4.09
N ALA A 119 -2.47 -15.10 4.36
CA ALA A 119 -2.09 -16.21 3.50
C ALA A 119 -3.14 -17.32 3.49
N ALA A 120 -3.67 -17.71 4.65
CA ALA A 120 -4.69 -18.75 4.77
C ALA A 120 -6.01 -18.38 4.07
N GLU A 121 -6.38 -17.10 4.10
CA GLU A 121 -7.58 -16.58 3.41
C GLU A 121 -7.36 -16.38 1.89
N GLY A 122 -6.15 -16.62 1.40
CA GLY A 122 -5.83 -16.64 -0.02
C GLY A 122 -5.46 -15.28 -0.59
N ALA A 123 -4.59 -14.51 0.07
CA ALA A 123 -3.84 -13.44 -0.59
C ALA A 123 -2.83 -14.00 -1.63
N ASP A 124 -2.57 -13.28 -2.72
CA ASP A 124 -1.59 -13.68 -3.76
C ASP A 124 -0.16 -13.21 -3.46
N LEU A 125 -0.05 -12.17 -2.62
CA LEU A 125 1.20 -11.62 -2.10
C LEU A 125 0.91 -10.85 -0.81
N LEU A 126 1.95 -10.50 -0.07
CA LEU A 126 1.86 -9.66 1.12
C LEU A 126 2.65 -8.36 0.90
N VAL A 127 2.11 -7.23 1.33
CA VAL A 127 2.82 -5.95 1.33
C VAL A 127 2.92 -5.48 2.77
N CYS A 128 4.15 -5.46 3.29
CA CYS A 128 4.50 -4.83 4.56
C CYS A 128 4.67 -3.34 4.28
N GLU A 129 3.64 -2.53 4.53
CA GLU A 129 3.57 -1.13 4.09
C GLU A 129 3.57 -0.09 5.20
N THR A 130 4.07 1.10 4.85
CA THR A 130 4.11 2.29 5.70
C THR A 130 4.93 2.08 6.98
N PHE A 131 6.06 1.39 6.87
CA PHE A 131 6.99 1.21 8.00
C PHE A 131 7.95 2.41 8.12
N PRO A 132 7.92 3.15 9.25
CA PRO A 132 8.90 4.20 9.53
C PRO A 132 10.15 3.65 10.25
N HIS A 133 10.07 2.43 10.80
CA HIS A 133 11.12 1.82 11.60
C HIS A 133 11.70 0.57 10.92
N ARG A 134 12.97 0.64 10.53
CA ARG A 134 13.72 -0.43 9.83
C ARG A 134 13.58 -1.80 10.50
N GLY A 135 13.78 -1.88 11.82
CA GLY A 135 13.79 -3.15 12.55
C GLY A 135 12.46 -3.89 12.52
N GLU A 136 11.36 -3.20 12.85
CA GLU A 136 10.01 -3.74 12.73
C GLU A 136 9.68 -4.15 11.28
N ALA A 137 10.06 -3.33 10.28
CA ALA A 137 9.83 -3.66 8.88
C ALA A 137 10.50 -4.98 8.47
N CYS A 138 11.75 -5.20 8.89
CA CYS A 138 12.45 -6.46 8.63
C CYS A 138 11.76 -7.64 9.31
N ILE A 139 11.27 -7.49 10.54
CA ILE A 139 10.51 -8.54 11.23
C ILE A 139 9.21 -8.85 10.49
N ALA A 140 8.47 -7.83 10.05
CA ALA A 140 7.24 -8.02 9.29
C ALA A 140 7.51 -8.78 7.99
N VAL A 141 8.56 -8.42 7.26
CA VAL A 141 8.98 -9.10 6.03
C VAL A 141 9.41 -10.54 6.29
N GLU A 142 10.21 -10.79 7.34
CA GLU A 142 10.62 -12.15 7.74
C GLU A 142 9.40 -13.04 7.99
N GLU A 143 8.42 -12.56 8.76
CA GLU A 143 7.23 -13.34 9.08
C GLU A 143 6.29 -13.50 7.88
N ALA A 144 6.15 -12.48 7.04
CA ALA A 144 5.39 -12.55 5.80
C ALA A 144 6.01 -13.56 4.81
N ALA A 145 7.33 -13.55 4.64
CA ALA A 145 8.03 -14.45 3.73
C ALA A 145 7.93 -15.93 4.16
N LYS A 146 7.84 -16.23 5.46
CA LYS A 146 7.63 -17.59 5.98
C LYS A 146 6.30 -18.23 5.54
N THR A 147 5.32 -17.43 5.12
CA THR A 147 4.07 -17.96 4.56
C THR A 147 4.24 -18.60 3.19
N GLY A 148 5.39 -18.38 2.52
CA GLY A 148 5.66 -18.82 1.16
C GLY A 148 5.11 -17.88 0.08
N LEU A 149 4.37 -16.83 0.45
CA LEU A 149 3.89 -15.82 -0.49
C LEU A 149 4.99 -14.82 -0.85
N GLU A 150 4.92 -14.31 -2.08
CA GLU A 150 5.73 -13.15 -2.48
C GLU A 150 5.46 -11.99 -1.51
N THR A 151 6.53 -11.37 -1.00
CA THR A 151 6.44 -10.33 0.02
C THR A 151 7.12 -9.06 -0.48
N TRP A 152 6.44 -7.92 -0.38
CA TRP A 152 6.97 -6.60 -0.70
C TRP A 152 7.16 -5.79 0.58
N ALA A 153 8.16 -4.93 0.60
CA ALA A 153 8.39 -3.97 1.67
C ALA A 153 8.15 -2.55 1.17
N ALA A 154 7.39 -1.74 1.89
CA ALA A 154 7.22 -0.33 1.60
C ALA A 154 7.51 0.53 2.83
N PHE A 155 8.40 1.49 2.65
CA PHE A 155 8.86 2.39 3.69
C PHE A 155 8.23 3.76 3.53
N THR A 156 8.16 4.51 4.62
CA THR A 156 7.70 5.90 4.60
C THR A 156 8.75 6.81 5.22
N ALA A 157 8.90 8.01 4.64
CA ALA A 157 9.62 9.11 5.28
C ALA A 157 8.65 10.04 6.04
N GLY A 158 7.37 9.65 6.16
CA GLY A 158 6.31 10.49 6.71
C GLY A 158 5.77 11.49 5.69
N PRO A 159 4.62 12.14 5.99
CA PRO A 159 3.98 13.09 5.07
C PRO A 159 4.87 14.28 4.70
N ASP A 160 5.77 14.68 5.60
CA ASP A 160 6.72 15.78 5.46
C ASP A 160 8.14 15.34 5.08
N GLY A 161 8.38 14.03 4.98
CA GLY A 161 9.67 13.47 4.56
C GLY A 161 10.78 13.52 5.62
N VAL A 162 10.46 13.64 6.91
CA VAL A 162 11.45 13.80 7.99
C VAL A 162 11.77 12.52 8.77
N LEU A 163 10.95 11.47 8.67
CA LEU A 163 11.10 10.26 9.50
C LEU A 163 12.27 9.37 9.08
N MET A 164 12.69 9.44 7.82
CA MET A 164 13.74 8.60 7.27
C MET A 164 14.44 9.35 6.14
N SER A 165 15.78 9.39 6.12
CA SER A 165 16.52 9.94 4.98
C SER A 165 16.54 8.96 3.80
N PRO A 166 16.79 9.43 2.56
CA PRO A 166 16.93 8.54 1.41
C PRO A 166 17.99 7.43 1.62
N GLU A 167 19.14 7.74 2.22
CA GLU A 167 20.19 6.77 2.51
C GLU A 167 19.77 5.77 3.61
N ALA A 168 19.00 6.24 4.60
CA ALA A 168 18.45 5.35 5.62
C ALA A 168 17.43 4.37 5.03
N MET A 169 16.61 4.85 4.09
CA MET A 169 15.64 4.03 3.37
C MET A 169 16.33 3.01 2.45
N GLU A 170 17.41 3.40 1.77
CA GLU A 170 18.23 2.46 0.99
C GLU A 170 18.73 1.31 1.85
N ARG A 171 19.30 1.63 3.03
CA ARG A 171 19.79 0.61 3.97
C ARG A 171 18.64 -0.30 4.39
N ALA A 172 17.53 0.28 4.86
CA ALA A 172 16.36 -0.49 5.30
C ALA A 172 15.81 -1.40 4.18
N ALA A 173 15.81 -0.93 2.93
CA ALA A 173 15.41 -1.72 1.77
C ALA A 173 16.35 -2.92 1.53
N ARG A 174 17.68 -2.75 1.63
CA ARG A 174 18.64 -3.85 1.52
C ARG A 174 18.44 -4.91 2.61
N ASP A 175 18.15 -4.48 3.84
CA ASP A 175 17.87 -5.42 4.92
C ASP A 175 16.53 -6.14 4.74
N ALA A 176 15.50 -5.43 4.28
CA ALA A 176 14.22 -6.06 3.95
C ALA A 176 14.37 -7.09 2.83
N VAL A 177 15.17 -6.83 1.79
CA VAL A 177 15.50 -7.84 0.77
C VAL A 177 16.21 -9.04 1.40
N SER A 178 17.16 -8.81 2.30
CA SER A 178 17.84 -9.88 3.05
C SER A 178 16.88 -10.68 3.94
N ALA A 179 15.83 -10.05 4.45
CA ALA A 179 14.74 -10.67 5.20
C ALA A 179 13.72 -11.43 4.33
N GLY A 180 13.75 -11.26 3.01
CA GLY A 180 12.89 -11.98 2.07
C GLY A 180 12.01 -11.12 1.16
N ALA A 181 12.12 -9.78 1.21
CA ALA A 181 11.37 -8.90 0.31
C ALA A 181 11.79 -9.11 -1.15
N ARG A 182 10.81 -9.20 -2.04
CA ARG A 182 10.98 -9.35 -3.50
C ARG A 182 10.79 -8.05 -4.26
N ALA A 183 10.23 -7.04 -3.62
CA ALA A 183 10.18 -5.67 -4.13
C ALA A 183 10.27 -4.67 -2.97
N VAL A 184 10.77 -3.47 -3.25
CA VAL A 184 10.93 -2.39 -2.27
C VAL A 184 10.31 -1.09 -2.77
N LEU A 185 9.50 -0.43 -1.95
CA LEU A 185 8.68 0.69 -2.37
C LEU A 185 8.80 1.88 -1.40
N VAL A 186 8.60 3.08 -1.93
CA VAL A 186 8.34 4.29 -1.13
C VAL A 186 6.83 4.49 -1.05
N CYS A 187 6.30 4.73 0.14
CA CYS A 187 4.87 4.95 0.31
C CYS A 187 4.56 6.02 1.36
N CYS A 188 3.39 6.63 1.20
CA CYS A 188 2.80 7.58 2.14
C CYS A 188 3.75 8.73 2.59
N THR A 189 4.70 9.05 1.72
CA THR A 189 5.46 10.30 1.67
C THR A 189 4.77 11.22 0.66
N ASP A 190 4.86 12.54 0.80
CA ASP A 190 4.36 13.47 -0.22
C ASP A 190 4.98 13.17 -1.60
N ALA A 191 4.16 13.14 -2.66
CA ALA A 191 4.60 12.84 -4.01
C ALA A 191 5.73 13.78 -4.50
N ARG A 192 5.72 15.05 -4.08
CA ARG A 192 6.74 16.05 -4.44
C ARG A 192 8.09 15.78 -3.78
N LEU A 193 8.08 15.07 -2.66
CA LEU A 193 9.29 14.71 -1.88
C LEU A 193 9.80 13.30 -2.19
N THR A 194 9.07 12.52 -3.00
CA THR A 194 9.31 11.07 -3.15
C THR A 194 10.49 10.73 -4.06
N LEU A 195 10.83 11.57 -5.06
CA LEU A 195 11.84 11.24 -6.08
C LEU A 195 13.22 10.85 -5.51
N PRO A 196 13.82 11.58 -4.54
CA PRO A 196 15.13 11.21 -3.98
C PRO A 196 15.15 9.82 -3.32
N TYR A 197 14.02 9.39 -2.76
CA TYR A 197 13.90 8.07 -2.16
C TYR A 197 13.84 6.97 -3.22
N VAL A 198 13.08 7.20 -4.29
CA VAL A 198 12.97 6.25 -5.41
C VAL A 198 14.33 6.07 -6.11
N ASP A 199 15.08 7.16 -6.33
CA ASP A 199 16.44 7.10 -6.88
C ASP A 199 17.37 6.20 -6.05
N ARG A 200 17.23 6.24 -4.72
CA ARG A 200 18.00 5.37 -3.83
C ARG A 200 17.61 3.91 -3.96
N LEU A 201 16.32 3.60 -4.14
CA LEU A 201 15.84 2.23 -4.26
C LEU A 201 16.33 1.50 -5.52
N GLU A 202 16.65 2.23 -6.60
CA GLU A 202 17.24 1.65 -7.82
C GLU A 202 18.49 0.81 -7.50
N ARG A 203 19.32 1.29 -6.56
CA ARG A 203 20.60 0.67 -6.17
C ARG A 203 20.45 -0.65 -5.41
N VAL A 204 19.23 -1.03 -5.01
CA VAL A 204 18.97 -2.22 -4.19
C VAL A 204 18.98 -3.50 -5.03
N GLY A 205 18.66 -3.42 -6.33
CA GLY A 205 18.75 -4.55 -7.27
C GLY A 205 17.55 -5.50 -7.28
N VAL A 206 16.38 -5.04 -6.81
CA VAL A 206 15.08 -5.74 -6.92
C VAL A 206 14.04 -4.80 -7.53
N PRO A 207 12.89 -5.28 -8.04
CA PRO A 207 11.80 -4.42 -8.45
C PRO A 207 11.47 -3.36 -7.40
N PHE A 208 11.30 -2.12 -7.85
CA PHE A 208 11.10 -1.00 -6.95
C PHE A 208 10.15 0.05 -7.53
N GLY A 209 9.75 1.00 -6.69
CA GLY A 209 8.96 2.14 -7.11
C GLY A 209 8.28 2.84 -5.95
N ALA A 210 7.11 3.43 -6.21
CA ALA A 210 6.44 4.26 -5.23
C ALA A 210 4.91 4.33 -5.40
N TYR A 211 4.24 4.53 -4.27
CA TYR A 211 2.85 4.94 -4.20
C TYR A 211 2.70 6.03 -3.12
N ALA A 212 2.90 7.27 -3.53
CA ALA A 212 3.02 8.42 -2.64
C ALA A 212 1.67 9.02 -2.25
N ASN A 213 1.66 9.86 -1.22
CA ASN A 213 0.53 10.70 -0.85
C ASN A 213 0.34 11.80 -1.89
N ALA A 214 -0.92 12.07 -2.23
CA ALA A 214 -1.32 13.21 -3.04
C ALA A 214 -1.73 14.41 -2.17
N GLY A 215 -1.75 14.27 -0.85
CA GLY A 215 -2.16 15.32 0.07
C GLY A 215 -3.67 15.59 0.02
N ASP A 216 -4.09 16.71 0.59
CA ASP A 216 -5.46 17.18 0.58
C ASP A 216 -5.77 18.04 -0.67
N LEU A 217 -7.00 18.57 -0.71
CA LEU A 217 -7.48 19.46 -1.77
C LEU A 217 -6.61 20.71 -1.92
N GLU A 218 -6.12 21.28 -0.81
CA GLU A 218 -5.36 22.53 -0.79
C GLU A 218 -3.95 22.34 -1.38
N GLY A 219 -3.38 21.13 -1.22
CA GLY A 219 -2.11 20.75 -1.83
C GLY A 219 -2.14 20.63 -3.36
N GLY A 220 -3.32 20.68 -3.99
CA GLY A 220 -3.49 20.63 -5.45
C GLY A 220 -3.12 19.30 -6.10
N LEU A 221 -2.76 18.29 -5.33
CA LEU A 221 -2.50 16.93 -5.81
C LEU A 221 -3.58 15.94 -5.33
N GLY A 222 -4.39 16.32 -4.33
CA GLY A 222 -5.42 15.47 -3.75
C GLY A 222 -6.68 15.33 -4.60
N TRP A 223 -7.43 14.27 -4.31
CA TRP A 223 -8.77 14.01 -4.85
C TRP A 223 -9.66 15.25 -4.81
N GLY A 224 -10.34 15.54 -5.92
CA GLY A 224 -11.26 16.68 -6.07
C GLY A 224 -10.63 18.00 -6.50
N ALA A 225 -9.29 18.12 -6.53
CA ALA A 225 -8.64 19.30 -7.11
C ALA A 225 -8.55 19.20 -8.65
N PRO A 226 -8.97 20.22 -9.42
CA PRO A 226 -8.92 20.16 -10.88
C PRO A 226 -7.50 19.91 -11.42
N GLY A 227 -7.34 18.87 -12.25
CA GLY A 227 -6.05 18.46 -12.82
C GLY A 227 -5.08 17.80 -11.83
N ALA A 228 -5.54 17.37 -10.65
CA ALA A 228 -4.73 16.69 -9.64
C ALA A 228 -4.08 15.41 -10.19
N ALA A 229 -4.86 14.58 -10.89
CA ALA A 229 -4.39 13.33 -11.46
C ALA A 229 -3.22 13.53 -12.44
N ASP A 230 -3.32 14.50 -13.35
CA ASP A 230 -2.26 14.79 -14.33
C ASP A 230 -0.98 15.30 -13.65
N ARG A 231 -1.11 16.17 -12.63
CA ARG A 231 0.03 16.65 -11.84
C ARG A 231 0.70 15.50 -11.07
N TYR A 232 -0.08 14.59 -10.50
CA TYR A 232 0.44 13.39 -9.83
C TYR A 232 1.20 12.49 -10.82
N VAL A 233 0.63 12.25 -12.01
CA VAL A 233 1.28 11.47 -13.08
C VAL A 233 2.60 12.12 -13.51
N ALA A 234 2.65 13.45 -13.65
CA ALA A 234 3.90 14.14 -13.99
C ALA A 234 5.04 13.92 -12.95
N LEU A 235 4.69 13.71 -11.67
CA LEU A 235 5.66 13.31 -10.64
C LEU A 235 6.02 11.82 -10.76
N ALA A 236 5.03 10.95 -10.95
CA ALA A 236 5.26 9.52 -11.12
C ALA A 236 6.10 9.19 -12.37
N GLU A 237 6.00 10.00 -13.43
CA GLU A 237 6.86 9.92 -14.61
C GLU A 237 8.34 10.13 -14.27
N GLN A 238 8.65 10.96 -13.28
CA GLN A 238 10.02 11.15 -12.81
C GLN A 238 10.51 9.90 -12.07
N TRP A 239 9.65 9.28 -11.26
CA TRP A 239 9.96 7.99 -10.61
C TRP A 239 10.21 6.92 -11.66
N ARG A 240 9.36 6.82 -12.69
CA ARG A 240 9.51 5.86 -13.79
C ARG A 240 10.84 6.03 -14.53
N LYS A 241 11.29 7.26 -14.76
CA LYS A 241 12.59 7.56 -15.41
C LYS A 241 13.80 7.05 -14.62
N THR A 242 13.67 6.79 -13.31
CA THR A 242 14.72 6.13 -12.51
C THR A 242 14.79 4.62 -12.72
N GLY A 243 13.81 4.03 -13.43
CA GLY A 243 13.67 2.58 -13.60
C GLY A 243 12.59 1.94 -12.71
N ALA A 244 11.83 2.74 -11.95
CA ALA A 244 10.74 2.23 -11.13
C ALA A 244 9.68 1.50 -11.97
N THR A 245 9.31 0.29 -11.56
CA THR A 245 8.35 -0.58 -12.26
C THR A 245 7.02 -0.74 -11.52
N ILE A 246 6.96 -0.33 -10.24
CA ILE A 246 5.76 -0.41 -9.42
C ILE A 246 5.32 1.00 -9.04
N LEU A 247 4.23 1.46 -9.64
CA LEU A 247 3.67 2.79 -9.44
C LEU A 247 2.22 2.68 -8.93
N GLY A 248 1.83 3.54 -7.99
CA GLY A 248 0.47 3.57 -7.45
C GLY A 248 0.17 4.82 -6.64
N GLY A 249 -0.84 4.76 -5.77
CA GLY A 249 -1.24 5.85 -4.87
C GLY A 249 -1.41 5.46 -3.40
N CYS A 250 -1.10 6.39 -2.48
CA CYS A 250 -1.46 6.32 -1.05
C CYS A 250 -2.56 7.36 -0.72
N CYS A 251 -2.49 8.05 0.43
CA CYS A 251 -3.55 8.95 0.89
C CYS A 251 -3.73 10.13 -0.05
N GLY A 252 -4.99 10.50 -0.29
CA GLY A 252 -5.36 11.60 -1.18
C GLY A 252 -5.48 11.20 -2.66
N THR A 253 -5.00 10.02 -3.05
CA THR A 253 -5.26 9.48 -4.40
C THR A 253 -6.66 8.86 -4.51
N SER A 254 -7.15 8.81 -5.74
CA SER A 254 -8.47 8.27 -6.13
C SER A 254 -8.35 7.36 -7.35
N PRO A 255 -9.41 6.62 -7.74
CA PRO A 255 -9.43 5.86 -9.00
C PRO A 255 -9.05 6.68 -10.24
N GLU A 256 -9.34 7.99 -10.25
CA GLU A 256 -8.94 8.89 -11.34
C GLU A 256 -7.41 8.99 -11.50
N HIS A 257 -6.68 9.06 -10.37
CA HIS A 257 -5.22 9.08 -10.36
C HIS A 257 -4.66 7.76 -10.92
N ILE A 258 -5.24 6.65 -10.51
CA ILE A 258 -4.84 5.32 -10.97
C ILE A 258 -5.11 5.16 -12.47
N ALA A 259 -6.26 5.62 -12.96
CA ALA A 259 -6.59 5.60 -14.38
C ALA A 259 -5.62 6.45 -15.20
N ALA A 260 -5.22 7.62 -14.68
CA ALA A 260 -4.22 8.47 -15.32
C ALA A 260 -2.83 7.80 -15.36
N LEU A 261 -2.39 7.17 -14.25
CA LEU A 261 -1.15 6.39 -14.21
C LEU A 261 -1.17 5.23 -15.21
N ALA A 262 -2.27 4.47 -15.25
CA ALA A 262 -2.42 3.32 -16.14
C ALA A 262 -2.35 3.74 -17.62
N ARG A 263 -2.92 4.89 -17.98
CA ARG A 263 -2.79 5.46 -19.34
C ARG A 263 -1.36 5.87 -19.66
N GLY A 264 -0.64 6.50 -18.73
CA GLY A 264 0.75 6.91 -18.92
C GLY A 264 1.74 5.73 -19.00
N CYS A 265 1.42 4.60 -18.35
CA CYS A 265 2.25 3.39 -18.33
C CYS A 265 2.09 2.49 -19.56
N ARG A 266 0.96 2.56 -20.26
CA ARG A 266 0.78 1.88 -21.55
C ARG A 266 1.53 2.68 -22.62
N GLY A 267 2.54 2.08 -23.24
CA GLY A 267 3.28 2.72 -24.32
C GLY A 267 2.40 2.96 -25.55
N PRO A 268 2.83 3.77 -26.53
CA PRO A 268 2.11 3.98 -27.79
C PRO A 268 1.88 2.69 -28.60
N GLU A 269 2.58 1.59 -28.29
CA GLU A 269 2.42 0.28 -28.95
C GLU A 269 1.23 -0.54 -28.42
N ASP A 270 0.70 -0.24 -27.23
CA ASP A 270 -0.46 -0.95 -26.65
C ASP A 270 -1.81 -0.32 -27.04
N ALA A 271 -1.80 0.83 -27.72
CA ALA A 271 -3.01 1.57 -28.12
C ALA A 271 -3.53 1.17 -29.51
N SER A 272 -2.81 0.31 -30.24
CA SER A 272 -3.10 -0.06 -31.64
C SER A 272 -3.49 -1.52 -31.86
N GLY A 273 -3.80 -2.30 -30.81
CA GLY A 273 -4.11 -3.72 -31.00
C GLY A 273 -4.94 -4.38 -29.90
N ALA A 274 -6.26 -4.20 -29.97
CA ALA A 274 -7.28 -5.26 -29.85
C ALA A 274 -8.64 -4.70 -30.31
#